data_AF-A0A0D2H984-F1
#
_entry.id   AF-A0A0D2H984-F1
#
_cell.length_a   1.000
_cell.length_b   1.000
_cell.length_c   1.000
_cell.angle_alpha   90.00
_cell.angle_beta   90.00
_cell.angle_gamma   90.00
#
_symmetry.space_group_name_H-M   'P 1'
#
loop_
_entity.id
_entity.type
_entity.pdbx_description
1 polymer ?
#
loop_
_entity_poly.entity_id
_entity_poly.type
_entity_poly.pdbx_seq_one_letter_code
_entity_poly.pdbx_strand_id
1 'polypeptide(L)'
;MNVEIESLSSVVGLFLTQQISKPLLHEKSTSGGADSRYTNEMIPFPMDSGSIIALVRGTETAQKAVIRAHHMVACHGLLKHSFTIYFNMDVGEYVKGKYDGVIYVDNPIIRGFF
;
A
#
# COMPACT_ATOMS: atom_id res chain seq x y z
N MET A 1 -17.29 10.74 -8.54
CA MET A 1 -17.40 9.27 -8.48
C MET A 1 -18.07 8.76 -9.76
N ASN A 2 -17.51 7.74 -10.42
CA ASN A 2 -18.00 7.25 -11.73
C ASN A 2 -19.36 6.56 -11.58
N VAL A 3 -20.43 7.28 -11.90
CA VAL A 3 -21.84 6.85 -11.81
C VAL A 3 -22.11 5.52 -12.55
N GLU A 4 -21.33 5.24 -13.60
CA GLU A 4 -21.44 4.02 -14.42
C GLU A 4 -20.95 2.74 -13.71
N ILE A 5 -20.10 2.84 -12.68
CA ILE A 5 -19.61 1.67 -11.92
C ILE A 5 -20.58 1.31 -10.79
N GLU A 6 -21.26 2.30 -10.22
CA GLU A 6 -22.20 2.09 -9.10
C GLU A 6 -23.45 1.31 -9.51
N SER A 7 -23.90 1.46 -10.77
CA SER A 7 -25.03 0.68 -11.31
C SER A 7 -24.69 -0.80 -11.58
N LEU A 8 -23.40 -1.15 -11.54
CA LEU A 8 -22.90 -2.50 -11.84
C LEU A 8 -22.45 -3.28 -10.59
N SER A 9 -22.45 -2.66 -9.41
CA SER A 9 -21.92 -3.24 -8.17
C SER A 9 -22.89 -3.03 -7.00
N SER A 10 -23.05 -4.05 -6.17
CA SER A 10 -23.78 -3.92 -4.89
C SER A 10 -23.00 -3.15 -3.82
N VAL A 11 -21.76 -2.75 -4.13
CA VAL A 11 -20.85 -2.02 -3.25
C VAL A 11 -20.44 -0.71 -3.92
N VAL A 12 -20.55 0.39 -3.18
CA VAL A 12 -20.10 1.73 -3.61
C VAL A 12 -18.60 1.91 -3.42
N GLY A 13 -17.99 2.78 -4.22
CA GLY A 13 -16.58 3.15 -4.08
C GLY A 13 -16.32 3.80 -2.72
N LEU A 14 -15.23 3.39 -2.06
CA LEU A 14 -14.85 3.92 -0.76
C LEU A 14 -13.46 4.56 -0.83
N PHE A 15 -13.37 5.83 -0.41
CA PHE A 15 -12.10 6.51 -0.20
C PHE A 15 -11.59 6.23 1.22
N LEU A 16 -10.49 5.48 1.31
CA LEU A 16 -9.80 5.18 2.56
C LEU A 16 -8.30 5.44 2.40
N THR A 17 -7.70 6.09 3.39
CA THR A 17 -6.24 6.23 3.44
C THR A 17 -5.59 4.90 3.79
N GLN A 18 -4.33 4.72 3.39
CA GLN A 18 -3.56 3.53 3.78
C GLN A 18 -3.36 3.43 5.30
N GLN A 19 -3.38 4.56 6.01
CA GLN A 19 -3.27 4.59 7.46
C GLN A 19 -4.48 3.93 8.15
N ILE A 20 -5.65 3.96 7.52
CA ILE A 20 -6.86 3.32 8.05
C ILE A 20 -7.01 1.90 7.49
N SER A 21 -6.79 1.70 6.19
CA SER A 21 -7.04 0.40 5.56
C SER A 21 -6.03 -0.68 5.97
N LYS A 22 -4.74 -0.34 6.11
CA LYS A 22 -3.70 -1.32 6.45
C LYS A 22 -3.91 -1.96 7.83
N PRO A 23 -4.19 -1.21 8.91
CA PRO A 23 -4.48 -1.82 10.22
C PRO A 23 -5.67 -2.77 10.18
N LEU A 24 -6.76 -2.41 9.51
CA LEU A 24 -7.96 -3.25 9.40
C LEU A 24 -7.66 -4.57 8.67
N LEU A 25 -6.92 -4.50 7.56
CA LEU A 25 -6.51 -5.69 6.81
C LEU A 25 -5.55 -6.56 7.65
N HIS A 26 -4.62 -5.94 8.36
CA HIS A 26 -3.69 -6.65 9.23
C HIS A 26 -4.44 -7.38 10.35
N GLU A 27 -5.30 -6.69 11.10
CA GLU A 27 -6.11 -7.26 12.17
C GLU A 27 -6.95 -8.44 11.67
N LYS A 28 -7.60 -8.29 10.51
CA LYS A 28 -8.41 -9.35 9.94
C LYS A 28 -7.57 -10.57 9.55
N SER A 29 -6.39 -10.34 8.97
CA SER A 29 -5.47 -11.43 8.59
C SER A 29 -4.96 -12.20 9.81
N THR A 30 -4.53 -11.50 10.87
CA THR A 30 -4.01 -12.13 12.09
C THR A 30 -5.10 -12.86 12.86
N SER A 31 -6.31 -12.29 12.92
CA SER A 31 -7.48 -12.96 13.50
C SER A 31 -7.88 -14.22 12.72
N GLY A 32 -7.51 -14.31 11.44
CA GLY A 32 -7.65 -15.49 10.61
C GLY A 32 -6.52 -16.51 10.75
N GLY A 33 -5.55 -16.28 11.64
CA GLY A 33 -4.41 -17.18 11.87
C GLY A 33 -3.17 -16.90 11.03
N ALA A 34 -3.13 -15.81 10.26
CA ALA A 34 -1.92 -15.43 9.54
C ALA A 34 -0.80 -15.02 10.52
N ASP A 35 0.39 -15.59 10.34
CA ASP A 35 1.61 -15.15 11.01
C ASP A 35 2.19 -13.95 10.26
N SER A 36 2.07 -12.77 10.86
CA SER A 36 2.53 -11.49 10.31
C SER A 36 3.76 -11.02 11.05
N ARG A 37 4.86 -10.82 10.32
CA ARG A 37 6.15 -10.38 10.87
C ARG A 37 6.62 -9.12 10.15
N TYR A 38 6.64 -8.01 10.87
CA TYR A 38 7.23 -6.75 10.41
C TYR A 38 8.73 -6.70 10.72
N THR A 39 9.43 -5.68 10.22
CA THR A 39 10.88 -5.47 10.44
C THR A 39 11.74 -6.67 10.02
N ASN A 40 11.28 -7.38 8.99
CA ASN A 40 11.97 -8.49 8.36
C ASN A 40 12.14 -8.23 6.86
N GLU A 41 13.31 -8.56 6.33
CA GLU A 41 13.57 -8.54 4.89
C GLU A 41 13.92 -9.95 4.40
N MET A 42 13.47 -10.28 3.19
CA MET A 42 13.85 -11.53 2.53
C MET A 42 15.15 -11.31 1.75
N ILE A 43 16.10 -12.20 1.96
CA ILE A 43 17.34 -12.26 1.18
C ILE A 43 17.07 -13.20 -0.01
N PRO A 44 17.31 -12.75 -1.27
CA PRO A 44 17.15 -13.59 -2.44
C PRO A 44 17.98 -14.87 -2.35
N PHE A 45 17.40 -16.00 -2.74
CA PHE A 45 18.08 -17.29 -2.80
C PHE A 45 17.66 -18.05 -4.08
N PRO A 46 18.53 -18.90 -4.64
CA PRO A 46 18.18 -19.72 -5.79
C PRO A 46 17.11 -20.75 -5.42
N MET A 47 16.01 -20.80 -6.17
CA MET A 47 14.98 -21.83 -5.97
C MET A 47 15.50 -23.20 -6.42
N ASP A 48 15.19 -24.23 -5.63
CA ASP A 48 15.38 -25.63 -6.02
C ASP A 48 14.05 -26.22 -6.54
N SER A 49 14.12 -27.29 -7.34
CA SER A 49 13.02 -27.76 -8.20
C SER A 49 11.84 -28.45 -7.49
N GLY A 50 11.59 -28.18 -6.21
CA GLY A 50 10.51 -28.81 -5.45
C GLY A 50 9.98 -28.08 -4.22
N SER A 51 10.67 -27.06 -3.71
CA SER A 51 10.18 -26.22 -2.60
C SER A 51 10.88 -24.87 -2.55
N ILE A 52 10.23 -23.89 -1.93
CA ILE A 52 10.75 -22.54 -1.77
C ILE A 52 11.41 -22.44 -0.39
N ILE A 53 12.67 -21.98 -0.35
CA ILE A 53 13.48 -21.86 0.88
C ILE A 53 13.93 -20.41 1.11
N ALA A 54 13.10 -19.56 1.72
CA ALA A 54 13.43 -18.17 1.97
C ALA A 54 14.34 -17.94 3.17
N LEU A 55 15.46 -17.23 2.96
CA LEU A 55 16.24 -16.65 4.05
C LEU A 55 15.64 -15.30 4.42
N VAL A 56 15.28 -15.13 5.69
CA VAL A 56 14.72 -13.88 6.22
C VAL A 56 15.67 -13.33 7.27
N ARG A 57 15.92 -12.02 7.24
CA ARG A 57 16.73 -11.30 8.21
C ARG A 57 15.87 -10.27 8.95
N GLY A 58 15.98 -10.20 10.27
CA GLY A 58 15.43 -9.11 11.07
C GLY A 58 16.24 -7.84 10.85
N THR A 59 15.59 -6.75 10.45
CA THR A 59 16.24 -5.47 10.15
C THR A 59 16.75 -4.76 11.39
N GLU A 60 16.16 -5.06 12.56
CA GLU A 60 16.55 -4.46 13.84
C GLU A 60 17.48 -5.37 14.67
N THR A 61 17.32 -6.69 14.57
CA THR A 61 18.01 -7.66 15.42
C THR A 61 19.17 -8.38 14.73
N ALA A 62 19.31 -8.22 13.40
CA ALA A 62 20.20 -8.98 12.53
C ALA A 62 20.01 -10.52 12.57
N GLN A 63 19.01 -11.03 13.29
CA GLN A 63 18.71 -12.46 13.37
C GLN A 63 18.27 -13.00 12.02
N LYS A 64 18.68 -14.22 11.70
CA LYS A 64 18.35 -14.89 10.45
C LYS A 64 17.47 -16.11 10.71
N ALA A 65 16.48 -16.32 9.86
CA ALA A 65 15.61 -17.48 9.87
C ALA A 65 15.45 -18.05 8.46
N VAL A 66 15.26 -19.36 8.37
CA VAL A 66 14.96 -20.04 7.12
C VAL A 66 13.49 -20.46 7.14
N ILE A 67 12.73 -20.02 6.12
CA ILE A 67 11.33 -20.37 5.93
C ILE A 67 11.24 -21.32 4.73
N ARG A 68 10.64 -22.49 4.95
CA ARG A 68 10.30 -23.44 3.87
C ARG A 68 8.82 -23.34 3.57
N ALA A 69 8.46 -23.20 2.30
CA ALA A 69 7.09 -23.11 1.84
C ALA A 69 6.90 -23.83 0.51
N HIS A 70 5.65 -24.21 0.23
CA HIS A 70 5.28 -24.74 -1.09
C HIS A 70 5.16 -23.65 -2.15
N HIS A 71 4.73 -22.44 -1.75
CA HIS A 71 4.46 -21.32 -2.64
C HIS A 71 4.91 -20.00 -2.02
N MET A 72 5.23 -19.02 -2.86
CA MET A 72 5.57 -17.65 -2.49
C MET A 72 4.77 -16.69 -3.36
N VAL A 73 4.20 -15.67 -2.72
CA VAL A 73 3.56 -14.55 -3.41
C VAL A 73 4.38 -13.30 -3.13
N ALA A 74 5.00 -12.74 -4.16
CA ALA A 74 5.78 -11.52 -4.05
C ALA A 74 4.87 -10.29 -4.13
N CYS A 75 4.58 -9.66 -2.98
CA CYS A 75 3.72 -8.48 -2.87
C CYS A 75 4.51 -7.20 -2.55
N HIS A 76 5.77 -7.09 -2.99
CA HIS A 76 6.57 -5.89 -2.70
C HIS A 76 6.05 -4.68 -3.51
N GLY A 77 5.84 -3.56 -2.82
CA GLY A 77 5.43 -2.32 -3.48
C GLY A 77 6.56 -1.69 -4.28
N LEU A 78 6.23 -0.93 -5.32
CA LEU A 78 7.15 -0.02 -5.99
C LEU A 78 7.10 1.33 -5.29
N LEU A 79 8.26 1.84 -4.85
CA LEU A 79 8.37 3.22 -4.39
C LEU A 79 8.39 4.13 -5.64
N LYS A 80 7.40 5.01 -5.78
CA LYS A 80 7.42 6.06 -6.80
C LYS A 80 8.24 7.25 -6.30
N HIS A 81 9.01 7.88 -7.19
CA HIS A 81 9.69 9.16 -6.93
C HIS A 81 8.67 10.30 -6.86
N SER A 82 7.89 10.35 -5.78
CA SER A 82 6.87 11.36 -5.51
C SER A 82 6.96 11.79 -4.04
N PHE A 83 6.75 13.07 -3.76
CA PHE A 83 6.50 13.55 -2.42
C PHE A 83 5.01 13.88 -2.31
N THR A 84 4.37 13.44 -1.22
CA THR A 84 2.96 13.72 -0.93
C THR A 84 2.91 14.65 0.27
N ILE A 85 2.13 15.73 0.16
CA ILE A 85 1.91 16.67 1.27
C ILE A 85 0.47 16.48 1.75
N TYR A 86 0.31 16.24 3.05
CA TYR A 86 -0.99 16.26 3.71
C TYR A 86 -1.16 17.62 4.38
N PHE A 87 -2.24 18.34 4.02
CA PHE A 87 -2.60 19.60 4.65
C PHE A 87 -4.11 19.65 4.89
N ASN A 88 -4.54 20.50 5.81
CA ASN A 88 -5.94 20.80 6.04
C ASN A 88 -6.17 22.29 5.71
N MET A 89 -7.11 22.56 4.80
CA MET A 89 -7.47 23.90 4.39
C MET A 89 -8.91 23.88 3.86
N ASP A 90 -9.70 24.92 4.15
CA ASP A 90 -10.98 25.12 3.49
C ASP A 90 -10.74 25.64 2.07
N VAL A 91 -11.05 24.79 1.09
CA VAL A 91 -10.97 25.11 -0.33
C VAL A 91 -12.35 25.10 -0.99
N GLY A 92 -13.44 25.08 -0.21
CA GLY A 92 -14.82 24.88 -0.67
C GLY A 92 -15.23 25.81 -1.80
N GLU A 93 -14.93 27.11 -1.68
CA GLU A 93 -15.20 28.11 -2.71
C GLU A 93 -14.43 27.84 -4.03
N TYR A 94 -13.24 27.25 -3.95
CA TYR A 94 -12.37 27.02 -5.11
C TYR A 94 -12.67 25.72 -5.86
N VAL A 95 -13.32 24.76 -5.19
CA VAL A 95 -13.66 23.43 -5.75
C VAL A 95 -15.14 23.29 -6.09
N LYS A 96 -15.97 24.29 -5.76
CA LYS A 96 -17.41 24.29 -6.04
C LYS A 96 -17.70 24.08 -7.52
N GLY A 97 -18.51 23.07 -7.84
CA GLY A 97 -18.89 22.74 -9.21
C GLY A 97 -17.76 22.14 -10.06
N LYS A 98 -16.57 21.87 -9.50
CA LYS A 98 -15.50 21.14 -10.16
C LYS A 98 -15.55 19.68 -9.71
N TYR A 99 -15.48 18.75 -10.67
CA TYR A 99 -15.39 17.33 -10.37
C TYR A 99 -13.96 16.95 -10.01
N ASP A 100 -13.83 16.02 -9.05
CA ASP A 100 -12.60 15.39 -8.55
C ASP A 100 -11.47 15.42 -9.59
N GLY A 101 -10.53 16.34 -9.37
CA GLY A 101 -9.55 16.70 -10.38
C GLY A 101 -8.29 17.16 -9.67
N VAL A 102 -7.22 16.47 -10.04
CA VAL A 102 -5.86 16.70 -9.60
C VAL A 102 -5.57 18.18 -9.38
N ILE A 103 -5.10 18.55 -8.19
CA ILE A 103 -4.68 19.93 -7.89
C ILE A 103 -3.29 20.12 -8.50
N TYR A 104 -3.19 21.02 -9.47
CA TYR A 104 -1.90 21.45 -10.00
C TYR A 104 -1.32 22.56 -9.13
N VAL A 105 -0.11 22.34 -8.60
CA VAL A 105 0.65 23.38 -7.91
C VAL A 105 1.66 23.95 -8.89
N ASP A 106 1.50 25.24 -9.23
CA ASP A 106 2.49 26.00 -10.00
C ASP A 106 3.29 26.91 -9.06
N ASN A 107 4.35 26.37 -8.46
CA ASN A 107 5.27 27.14 -7.63
C ASN A 107 6.69 27.10 -8.26
N PRO A 108 7.49 28.18 -8.19
CA PRO A 108 8.83 28.23 -8.77
C PRO A 108 9.79 27.13 -8.28
N ILE A 109 9.56 26.60 -7.08
CA ILE A 109 10.39 25.59 -6.42
C ILE A 109 9.79 24.18 -6.56
N ILE A 110 8.46 24.07 -6.62
CA ILE A 110 7.73 22.80 -6.63
C ILE A 110 6.60 22.85 -7.66
N ARG A 111 6.65 21.97 -8.67
CA ARG A 111 5.56 21.77 -9.64
C ARG A 111 5.06 20.34 -9.60
N GLY A 112 3.75 20.15 -9.59
CA GLY A 112 3.19 18.81 -9.54
C GLY A 112 1.68 18.74 -9.50
N PHE A 113 1.22 17.51 -9.60
CA PHE A 113 -0.18 17.08 -9.64
C PHE A 113 -0.47 16.33 -8.32
N PHE A 114 -1.53 16.72 -7.60
CA PHE A 114 -2.01 16.07 -6.37
C PHE A 114 -3.39 15.47 -6.54
#